data_AF-A0A4Q5RQE2-F1
#
_entry.id   AF-A0A4Q5RQE2-F1
#
_cell.length_a   1.000
_cell.length_b   1.000
_cell.length_c   1.000
_cell.angle_alpha   90.00
_cell.angle_beta   90.00
_cell.angle_gamma   90.00
#
_symmetry.space_group_name_H-M   'P 1'
#
loop_
_entity.id
_entity.type
_entity.pdbx_description
1 polymer ?
#
loop_
_entity_poly.entity_id
_entity_poly.type
_entity_poly.pdbx_seq_one_letter_code
_entity_poly.pdbx_strand_id
1 'polypeptide(L)'
;MAPFQLFYLLLSLIVFAVAWMRGGHTERSGVAIFVIAFLASFMLQPLTLNAFRLGEALVDLGFLCALIWLALRRDRWWPLAAAAFAGLTMIAHALVFMTPDLDQALIRMDVASRWGIGVLMVLCLGAGVIERWMAGEQPVSLSARWRRSAPTAT
;
A
#
# COMPACT_ATOMS: atom_id res chain seq x y z
N MET A 1 -6.73 -17.16 10.72
CA MET A 1 -6.51 -16.36 9.50
C MET A 1 -7.26 -17.03 8.37
N ALA A 2 -8.13 -16.31 7.66
CA ALA A 2 -8.79 -16.86 6.49
C ALA A 2 -7.74 -17.13 5.38
N PRO A 3 -7.90 -18.16 4.53
CA PRO A 3 -6.94 -18.48 3.46
C PRO A 3 -6.59 -17.27 2.58
N PHE A 4 -7.58 -16.41 2.32
CA PHE A 4 -7.41 -15.19 1.54
C PHE A 4 -6.50 -14.14 2.22
N GLN A 5 -6.55 -14.01 3.55
CA GLN A 5 -5.69 -13.10 4.30
C GLN A 5 -4.23 -13.56 4.25
N LEU A 6 -4.01 -14.88 4.35
CA LEU A 6 -2.67 -15.46 4.22
C LEU A 6 -2.11 -15.22 2.82
N PHE A 7 -2.92 -15.45 1.78
CA PHE A 7 -2.55 -15.13 0.41
C PHE A 7 -2.15 -13.65 0.25
N TYR A 8 -2.97 -12.72 0.74
CA TYR A 8 -2.67 -11.29 0.66
C TYR A 8 -1.36 -10.92 1.39
N LEU A 9 -1.12 -11.46 2.59
CA LEU A 9 0.10 -11.20 3.35
C LEU A 9 1.33 -11.75 2.63
N LEU A 10 1.28 -12.97 2.12
CA LEU A 10 2.39 -13.57 1.36
C LEU A 10 2.66 -12.80 0.07
N LEU A 11 1.62 -12.44 -0.68
CA LEU A 11 1.73 -11.60 -1.87
C LEU A 11 2.38 -10.26 -1.54
N SER A 12 1.92 -9.59 -0.48
CA SER A 12 2.47 -8.31 -0.02
C SER A 12 3.94 -8.43 0.34
N LEU A 13 4.33 -9.45 1.11
CA LEU A 13 5.74 -9.68 1.48
C LEU A 13 6.63 -9.89 0.24
N ILE A 14 6.17 -10.70 -0.71
CA ILE A 14 6.91 -10.96 -1.96
C ILE A 14 7.06 -9.66 -2.76
N VAL A 15 5.96 -8.93 -2.98
CA VAL A 15 5.99 -7.69 -3.76
C VAL A 15 6.85 -6.63 -3.06
N PHE A 16 6.75 -6.49 -1.74
CA PHE A 16 7.55 -5.52 -0.99
C PHE A 16 9.03 -5.87 -1.01
N ALA A 17 9.40 -7.15 -0.85
CA ALA A 17 10.78 -7.59 -0.97
C ALA A 17 11.35 -7.29 -2.37
N VAL A 18 10.59 -7.63 -3.42
CA VAL A 18 10.98 -7.38 -4.81
C VAL A 18 11.10 -5.87 -5.08
N ALA A 19 10.11 -5.07 -4.67
CA ALA A 19 10.13 -3.62 -4.78
C ALA A 19 11.29 -2.98 -4.01
N TRP A 20 11.65 -3.53 -2.85
CA TRP A 20 12.77 -3.00 -2.06
C TRP A 20 14.12 -3.27 -2.74
N MET A 21 14.31 -4.50 -3.22
CA MET A 21 15.56 -4.96 -3.84
C MET A 21 15.76 -4.37 -5.24
N ARG A 22 14.68 -4.36 -6.04
CA ARG A 22 14.69 -4.03 -7.47
C ARG A 22 13.85 -2.82 -7.85
N GLY A 23 13.27 -2.09 -6.91
CA GLY A 23 12.56 -0.84 -7.18
C GLY A 23 13.48 0.38 -7.21
N GLY A 24 12.95 1.49 -7.73
CA GLY A 24 13.54 2.81 -7.64
C GLY A 24 13.16 3.51 -6.34
N HIS A 25 13.41 4.82 -6.27
CA HIS A 25 13.01 5.63 -5.11
C HIS A 25 11.49 5.65 -4.92
N THR A 26 10.72 5.72 -6.00
CA THR A 26 9.25 5.75 -5.97
C THR A 26 8.68 4.46 -5.39
N GLU A 27 9.14 3.30 -5.84
CA GLU A 27 8.65 2.00 -5.37
C GLU A 27 9.02 1.75 -3.90
N ARG A 28 10.22 2.17 -3.49
CA ARG A 28 10.65 2.09 -2.07
C ARG A 28 9.83 3.00 -1.16
N SER A 29 9.53 4.23 -1.61
CA SER A 29 8.59 5.11 -0.91
C SER A 29 7.21 4.47 -0.82
N GLY A 30 6.74 3.82 -1.88
CA GLY A 30 5.52 3.01 -1.87
C GLY A 30 5.53 1.95 -0.77
N VAL A 31 6.54 1.08 -0.75
CA VAL A 31 6.70 0.05 0.30
C VAL A 31 6.67 0.67 1.70
N ALA A 32 7.39 1.77 1.93
CA ALA A 32 7.40 2.44 3.22
C ALA A 32 6.00 2.93 3.62
N ILE A 33 5.24 3.52 2.70
CA ILE A 33 3.86 3.98 2.94
C ILE A 33 2.96 2.79 3.31
N PHE A 34 3.02 1.67 2.56
CA PHE A 34 2.25 0.46 2.87
C PHE A 34 2.60 -0.13 4.25
N VAL A 35 3.89 -0.22 4.57
CA VAL A 35 4.35 -0.77 5.86
C VAL A 35 3.94 0.13 7.02
N ILE A 36 4.08 1.46 6.88
CA ILE A 36 3.65 2.42 7.90
C ILE A 36 2.14 2.32 8.12
N ALA A 37 1.35 2.28 7.04
CA ALA A 37 -0.10 2.11 7.14
C ALA A 37 -0.47 0.80 7.84
N PHE A 38 0.18 -0.32 7.48
CA PHE A 38 -0.03 -1.60 8.16
C PHE A 38 0.25 -1.54 9.67
N LEU A 39 1.38 -0.94 10.07
CA LEU A 39 1.72 -0.77 11.48
C LEU A 39 0.73 0.15 12.19
N ALA A 40 0.35 1.27 11.56
CA ALA A 40 -0.64 2.20 12.09
C ALA A 40 -2.00 1.53 12.28
N SER A 41 -2.43 0.66 11.37
CA SER A 41 -3.68 -0.09 11.50
C SER A 41 -3.71 -0.94 12.77
N PHE A 42 -2.62 -1.60 13.17
CA PHE A 42 -2.58 -2.33 14.45
C PHE A 42 -2.72 -1.41 15.65
N MET A 43 -2.05 -0.25 15.61
CA MET A 43 -2.07 0.69 16.74
C MET A 43 -3.44 1.36 16.90
N LEU A 44 -4.12 1.67 15.79
CA LEU A 44 -5.41 2.36 15.79
C LEU A 44 -6.61 1.41 15.76
N GLN A 45 -6.43 0.10 15.59
CA GLN A 45 -7.51 -0.90 15.58
C GLN A 45 -8.50 -0.79 16.76
N PRO A 46 -8.09 -0.48 18.00
CA PRO A 46 -9.02 -0.38 19.12
C PRO A 46 -9.98 0.82 19.04
N LEU A 47 -9.64 1.84 18.24
CA LEU A 47 -10.43 3.07 18.12
C LEU A 47 -11.71 2.80 17.31
N THR A 48 -12.83 2.70 18.01
CA THR A 48 -14.15 2.44 17.43
C THR A 48 -15.18 3.46 17.92
N LEU A 49 -16.20 3.73 17.11
CA LEU A 49 -17.29 4.66 17.42
C LEU A 49 -18.61 3.99 17.07
N ASN A 50 -19.41 3.58 18.06
CA ASN A 50 -20.70 2.91 17.85
C ASN A 50 -20.63 1.77 16.80
N ALA A 51 -19.69 0.83 16.98
CA ALA A 51 -19.35 -0.26 16.05
C ALA A 51 -18.64 0.13 14.73
N PHE A 52 -18.57 1.42 14.39
CA PHE A 52 -17.74 1.89 13.27
C PHE A 52 -16.24 1.82 13.62
N ARG A 53 -15.43 1.28 12.70
CA ARG A 53 -13.99 1.05 12.89
C ARG A 53 -13.20 2.32 12.54
N LEU A 54 -13.42 3.38 13.32
CA LEU A 54 -12.88 4.72 13.08
C LEU A 54 -11.36 4.72 12.88
N GLY A 55 -10.61 3.95 13.68
CA GLY A 55 -9.17 3.86 13.56
C GLY A 55 -8.70 3.36 12.18
N GLU A 56 -9.38 2.36 11.62
CA GLU A 56 -9.07 1.85 10.27
C GLU A 56 -9.37 2.88 9.20
N ALA A 57 -10.51 3.57 9.30
CA ALA A 57 -10.88 4.63 8.37
C ALA A 57 -9.85 5.77 8.37
N LEU A 58 -9.35 6.17 9.54
CA LEU A 58 -8.32 7.20 9.66
C LEU A 58 -6.98 6.77 9.05
N VAL A 59 -6.58 5.51 9.25
CA VAL A 59 -5.35 4.99 8.64
C VAL A 59 -5.48 4.91 7.13
N ASP A 60 -6.59 4.41 6.61
CA ASP A 60 -6.84 4.31 5.18
C ASP A 60 -6.93 5.71 4.52
N LEU A 61 -7.48 6.71 5.23
CA LEU A 61 -7.48 8.10 4.77
C LEU A 61 -6.05 8.66 4.69
N GLY A 62 -5.23 8.44 5.72
CA GLY A 62 -3.83 8.82 5.72
C GLY A 62 -3.04 8.13 4.61
N PHE A 63 -3.33 6.85 4.37
CA PHE A 63 -2.74 6.06 3.30
C PHE A 63 -3.13 6.59 1.91
N LEU A 64 -4.41 6.92 1.69
CA LEU A 64 -4.89 7.58 0.47
C LEU A 64 -4.14 8.89 0.22
N CYS A 65 -4.07 9.77 1.24
CA CYS A 65 -3.35 11.04 1.14
C CYS A 65 -1.87 10.84 0.78
N ALA A 66 -1.22 9.83 1.36
CA ALA A 66 0.18 9.52 1.07
C ALA A 66 0.37 9.00 -0.37
N LEU A 67 -0.56 8.19 -0.89
CA LEU A 67 -0.52 7.74 -2.29
C LEU A 67 -0.79 8.87 -3.27
N ILE A 68 -1.75 9.76 -2.99
CA ILE A 68 -1.99 10.97 -3.79
C ILE A 68 -0.74 11.85 -3.81
N TRP A 69 -0.14 12.09 -2.63
CA TRP A 69 1.11 12.85 -2.53
C TRP A 69 2.24 12.22 -3.34
N LEU A 70 2.36 10.89 -3.32
CA LEU A 70 3.36 10.16 -4.10
C LEU A 70 3.10 10.29 -5.60
N ALA A 71 1.83 10.16 -6.04
CA ALA A 71 1.41 10.29 -7.42
C ALA A 71 1.67 11.69 -7.98
N LEU A 72 1.48 12.74 -7.17
CA LEU A 72 1.73 14.12 -7.58
C LEU A 72 3.22 14.48 -7.66
N ARG A 73 4.10 13.72 -7.00
CA ARG A 73 5.54 14.00 -6.95
C ARG A 73 6.39 13.14 -7.88
N ARG A 74 5.84 12.05 -8.39
CA ARG A 74 6.60 11.03 -9.13
C ARG A 74 5.88 10.70 -10.43
N ASP A 75 6.60 10.76 -11.55
CA ASP A 75 6.08 10.42 -12.88
C ASP A 75 6.00 8.89 -13.07
N ARG A 76 5.13 8.24 -12.30
CA ARG A 76 4.77 6.83 -12.45
C ARG A 76 3.27 6.71 -12.43
N TRP A 77 2.72 5.81 -13.24
CA TRP A 77 1.27 5.60 -13.30
C TRP A 77 0.74 4.82 -12.09
N TRP A 78 1.56 3.91 -11.53
CA TRP A 78 1.11 2.99 -10.49
C TRP A 78 0.64 3.66 -9.18
N PRO A 79 1.25 4.75 -8.67
CA PRO A 79 0.78 5.42 -7.46
C PRO A 79 -0.61 6.04 -7.67
N LEU A 80 -0.91 6.55 -8.86
CA LEU A 80 -2.22 7.09 -9.20
C LEU A 80 -3.28 5.98 -9.22
N ALA A 81 -2.96 4.83 -9.82
CA ALA A 81 -3.84 3.67 -9.82
C ALA A 81 -4.09 3.15 -8.39
N ALA A 82 -3.03 3.04 -7.58
CA ALA A 82 -3.15 2.64 -6.18
C ALA A 82 -3.99 3.65 -5.36
N ALA A 83 -3.84 4.96 -5.61
CA ALA A 83 -4.64 5.99 -4.97
C ALA A 83 -6.12 5.88 -5.32
N ALA A 84 -6.47 5.56 -6.57
CA ALA A 84 -7.85 5.32 -6.98
C ALA A 84 -8.48 4.14 -6.21
N PHE A 85 -7.74 3.04 -6.06
CA PHE A 85 -8.18 1.90 -5.25
C PHE A 85 -8.30 2.26 -3.76
N ALA A 86 -7.37 3.03 -3.20
CA ALA A 86 -7.49 3.53 -1.84
C ALA A 86 -8.72 4.44 -1.66
N GLY A 87 -9.07 5.23 -2.69
CA GLY A 87 -10.31 6.01 -2.73
C GLY A 87 -11.56 5.13 -2.70
N LEU A 88 -11.55 3.99 -3.40
CA LEU A 88 -12.64 3.02 -3.35
C LEU A 88 -12.80 2.42 -1.94
N THR A 89 -11.69 2.14 -1.25
CA THR A 89 -11.72 1.75 0.18
C THR A 89 -12.36 2.82 1.06
N MET A 90 -12.08 4.11 0.79
CA MET A 90 -12.71 5.21 1.53
C MET A 90 -14.21 5.34 1.28
N ILE A 91 -14.66 5.09 0.05
CA ILE A 91 -16.09 5.02 -0.26
C ILE A 91 -16.75 3.89 0.53
N ALA A 92 -16.09 2.72 0.66
CA ALA A 92 -16.61 1.61 1.46
C ALA A 92 -16.79 2.00 2.94
N HIS A 93 -15.80 2.67 3.54
CA HIS A 93 -15.92 3.20 4.90
C HIS A 93 -17.05 4.21 5.04
N ALA A 94 -17.22 5.12 4.07
CA ALA A 94 -18.30 6.10 4.09
C ALA A 94 -19.69 5.43 4.04
N LEU A 95 -19.86 4.38 3.23
CA LEU A 95 -21.12 3.63 3.15
C LEU A 95 -21.48 2.95 4.47
N VAL A 96 -20.49 2.33 5.13
CA VAL A 96 -20.68 1.71 6.45
C VAL A 96 -21.02 2.77 7.50
N PHE A 97 -20.33 3.92 7.48
CA PHE A 97 -20.58 5.02 8.41
C PHE A 97 -22.00 5.60 8.27
N MET A 98 -22.51 5.70 7.03
CA MET A 98 -23.85 6.22 6.75
C MET A 98 -24.97 5.20 7.00
N THR A 99 -24.65 3.94 7.28
CA THR A 99 -25.62 2.86 7.46
C THR A 99 -25.43 2.17 8.82
N PRO A 100 -25.81 2.84 9.94
CA PRO A 100 -25.51 2.37 11.29
C PRO A 100 -26.15 1.01 11.65
N ASP A 101 -27.25 0.63 10.99
CA ASP A 101 -28.00 -0.60 11.25
C ASP A 101 -27.67 -1.74 10.26
N LEU A 102 -26.43 -1.78 9.77
CA LEU A 102 -25.95 -2.83 8.88
C LEU A 102 -25.92 -4.20 9.57
N ASP A 103 -26.58 -5.18 8.94
CA ASP A 103 -26.50 -6.57 9.38
C ASP A 103 -25.05 -7.06 9.45
N GLN A 104 -24.76 -7.88 10.47
CA GLN A 104 -23.43 -8.46 10.70
C GLN A 104 -22.88 -9.22 9.49
N ALA A 105 -23.75 -9.80 8.65
CA ALA A 105 -23.36 -10.45 7.41
C ALA A 105 -22.79 -9.45 6.39
N LEU A 106 -23.41 -8.28 6.23
CA LEU A 106 -22.93 -7.24 5.31
C LEU A 106 -21.63 -6.60 5.81
N ILE A 107 -21.47 -6.41 7.12
CA ILE A 107 -20.20 -5.92 7.71
C ILE A 107 -19.03 -6.86 7.34
N ARG A 108 -19.25 -8.18 7.37
CA ARG A 108 -18.23 -9.15 6.97
C ARG A 108 -17.90 -9.09 5.47
N MET A 109 -18.91 -8.88 4.63
CA MET A 109 -18.73 -8.71 3.18
C MET A 109 -17.95 -7.43 2.86
N ASP A 110 -18.23 -6.33 3.56
CA ASP A 110 -17.47 -5.08 3.46
C ASP A 110 -16.00 -5.28 3.85
N VAL A 111 -15.72 -5.94 4.97
CA VAL A 111 -14.34 -6.24 5.37
C VAL A 111 -13.66 -7.05 4.26
N ALA A 112 -14.32 -8.09 3.74
CA ALA A 112 -13.78 -8.95 2.69
C ALA A 112 -13.49 -8.20 1.38
N SER A 113 -14.38 -7.28 0.96
CA SER A 113 -14.20 -6.48 -0.25
C SER A 113 -12.96 -5.58 -0.14
N ARG A 114 -12.73 -4.97 1.03
CA ARG A 114 -11.55 -4.13 1.31
C ARG A 114 -10.23 -4.90 1.21
N TRP A 115 -10.17 -6.16 1.64
CA TRP A 115 -8.98 -7.00 1.41
C TRP A 115 -8.71 -7.24 -0.09
N GLY A 116 -9.76 -7.42 -0.89
CA GLY A 116 -9.65 -7.54 -2.35
C GLY A 116 -9.09 -6.28 -3.00
N ILE A 117 -9.56 -5.10 -2.56
CA ILE A 117 -9.02 -3.81 -3.01
C ILE A 117 -7.54 -3.67 -2.58
N GLY A 118 -7.20 -4.12 -1.36
CA GLY A 118 -5.82 -4.22 -0.88
C GLY A 118 -4.91 -5.00 -1.82
N VAL A 119 -5.36 -6.17 -2.29
CA VAL A 119 -4.62 -6.97 -3.28
C VAL A 119 -4.35 -6.16 -4.55
N LEU A 120 -5.35 -5.45 -5.08
CA LEU A 120 -5.18 -4.64 -6.30
C LEU A 120 -4.13 -3.53 -6.10
N MET A 121 -4.12 -2.87 -4.95
CA MET A 121 -3.12 -1.84 -4.62
C MET A 121 -1.70 -2.42 -4.56
N VAL A 122 -1.53 -3.60 -3.96
CA VAL A 122 -0.24 -4.30 -3.93
C VAL A 122 0.19 -4.72 -5.33
N LEU A 123 -0.75 -5.19 -6.17
CA LEU A 123 -0.46 -5.54 -7.56
C LEU A 123 -0.07 -4.31 -8.40
N CYS A 124 -0.64 -3.12 -8.15
CA CYS A 124 -0.19 -1.89 -8.79
C CYS A 124 1.29 -1.62 -8.50
N LEU A 125 1.71 -1.71 -7.24
CA LEU A 125 3.12 -1.56 -6.87
C LEU A 125 4.00 -2.61 -7.57
N GLY A 126 3.57 -3.87 -7.59
CA GLY A 126 4.27 -4.94 -8.30
C GLY A 126 4.40 -4.67 -9.80
N ALA A 127 3.32 -4.24 -10.45
CA ALA A 127 3.30 -3.88 -11.86
C ALA A 127 4.24 -2.71 -12.16
N GLY A 128 4.29 -1.69 -11.29
CA GLY A 128 5.25 -0.59 -11.40
C GLY A 128 6.71 -1.05 -11.35
N VAL A 129 7.03 -2.01 -10.48
CA VAL A 129 8.38 -2.61 -10.43
C VAL A 129 8.69 -3.40 -11.71
N ILE A 130 7.73 -4.17 -12.22
CA ILE A 130 7.89 -4.98 -13.43
C ILE A 130 8.08 -4.09 -14.67
N GLU A 131 7.26 -3.05 -14.83
CA GLU A 131 7.39 -2.05 -15.91
C GLU A 131 8.80 -1.46 -15.92
N ARG A 132 9.27 -1.01 -14.76
CA ARG A 132 10.62 -0.43 -14.61
C ARG A 132 11.72 -1.40 -15.03
N TRP A 133 11.55 -2.70 -14.73
CA TRP A 133 12.49 -3.73 -15.15
C TRP A 133 12.43 -3.97 -16.66
N MET A 134 11.23 -4.06 -17.24
CA MET A 134 11.05 -4.21 -18.69
C MET A 134 11.61 -3.01 -19.47
N ALA A 135 11.55 -1.81 -18.90
CA ALA A 135 12.16 -0.60 -19.44
C ALA A 135 13.69 -0.57 -19.32
N GLY A 136 14.31 -1.54 -18.64
CA GLY A 136 15.77 -1.61 -18.45
C GLY A 136 16.32 -0.59 -17.44
N GLU A 137 15.46 0.05 -16.66
CA GLU A 137 15.90 1.08 -15.73
C GLU A 137 16.66 0.49 -14.52
N GLN A 138 17.85 1.00 -14.27
CA GLN A 138 18.72 0.49 -13.20
C GLN A 138 18.09 0.73 -11.81
N PRO A 139 18.03 -0.28 -10.92
CA PRO A 139 17.63 -0.09 -9.53
C PRO A 139 18.61 0.79 -8.76
N VAL A 140 18.07 1.55 -7.80
CA VAL A 140 18.84 2.43 -6.91
C VAL A 140 19.82 1.62 -6.03
N SER A 141 19.54 0.34 -5.80
CA SER A 141 20.48 -0.57 -5.11
C SER A 141 21.83 -0.72 -5.83
N LEU A 142 21.85 -0.62 -7.17
CA LEU A 142 23.09 -0.74 -7.95
C LEU A 142 23.88 0.56 -7.99
N SER A 143 23.22 1.73 -8.00
CA SER A 143 23.90 3.03 -7.96
C SER A 143 24.56 3.34 -6.61
N ALA A 144 24.01 2.81 -5.51
CA ALA A 144 24.60 2.95 -4.17
C ALA A 144 25.94 2.19 -4.01
N ARG A 145 26.17 1.14 -4.81
CA ARG A 145 27.38 0.30 -4.72
C ARG A 145 28.65 1.01 -5.23
N TRP A 146 28.50 2.01 -6.11
CA TRP A 146 29.64 2.72 -6.73
C TRP A 146 30.24 3.85 -5.87
N ARG A 147 29.55 4.31 -4.82
CA ARG A 147 30.08 5.37 -3.93
C ARG A 147 31.02 4.86 -2.82
N ARG A 148 31.25 3.54 -2.73
CA ARG A 148 32.24 2.99 -1.81
C ARG A 148 33.61 2.90 -2.49
N SER A 149 34.39 3.96 -2.28
CA SER A 149 35.86 3.99 -2.29
C SER A 149 36.56 3.83 -3.65
N ALA A 150 36.76 4.94 -4.35
CA ALA A 150 38.04 5.14 -5.03
C ALA A 150 39.08 5.41 -3.92
N PRO A 151 40.17 4.63 -3.79
CA PRO A 151 41.25 4.96 -2.88
C PRO A 151 41.85 6.30 -3.30
N THR A 152 41.82 7.30 -2.41
CA THR A 152 42.66 8.49 -2.55
C THR A 152 44.11 8.05 -2.41
N ALA A 153 44.81 7.93 -3.54
CA ALA A 153 46.25 7.78 -3.56
C ALA A 153 46.88 9.13 -3.21
N THR A 154 47.60 9.17 -2.10
CA THR A 154 48.53 10.24 -1.70
C THR A 154 49.91 9.62 -1.53
#